data_AF-A0A2S5UZ54-F1
#
_entry.id   AF-A0A2S5UZ54-F1
#
_cell.length_a   1.000
_cell.length_b   1.000
_cell.length_c   1.000
_cell.angle_alpha   90.00
_cell.angle_beta   90.00
_cell.angle_gamma   90.00
#
_symmetry.space_group_name_H-M   'P 1'
#
loop_
_entity.id
_entity.type
_entity.pdbx_description
1 polymer ?
#
loop_
_entity_poly.entity_id
_entity_poly.type
_entity_poly.pdbx_seq_one_letter_code
_entity_poly.pdbx_strand_id
1 'polypeptide(L)'
;MSSPTHIPNLQRRSLLKAAAWSTPVIAVAVAAPLAAASQELEKGLQGWVALTTTQTTQWVQTPWPRRVTVNHLTIDGSGTPPDRGLWVTGTSPRSQLDAASITFYADANVTWEPVSGNSGAWSTPVRTGSTRIDGTECSVYVTRYQRPITATATQTNLDNQLKFRSVENTGRTRVWARRSITADGREVAFTRGPVTVG
;
A
#
# COMPACT_ATOMS: atom_id res chain seq x y z
N MET A 1 -69.00 -65.81 25.35
CA MET A 1 -70.40 -65.34 25.27
C MET A 1 -70.39 -63.91 24.72
N SER A 2 -71.06 -63.74 23.57
CA SER A 2 -71.76 -62.52 23.11
C SER A 2 -70.97 -61.25 22.74
N SER A 3 -70.87 -60.97 21.42
CA SER A 3 -70.90 -59.61 20.85
C SER A 3 -72.36 -59.10 20.82
N PRO A 4 -72.65 -57.77 20.77
CA PRO A 4 -72.62 -57.01 19.50
C PRO A 4 -72.13 -55.54 19.67
N THR A 5 -71.36 -54.96 18.75
CA THR A 5 -71.74 -54.34 17.45
C THR A 5 -72.63 -53.10 17.57
N HIS A 6 -72.07 -51.93 17.23
CA HIS A 6 -72.80 -50.89 16.50
C HIS A 6 -71.85 -50.18 15.50
N ILE A 7 -72.09 -50.41 14.22
CA ILE A 7 -71.63 -49.63 13.06
C ILE A 7 -72.95 -49.22 12.40
N PRO A 8 -73.22 -47.92 12.10
CA PRO A 8 -72.70 -47.28 10.89
C PRO A 8 -72.44 -45.77 11.08
N ASN A 9 -71.71 -45.05 10.23
CA ASN A 9 -72.05 -44.83 8.83
C ASN A 9 -70.90 -44.16 8.08
N LEU A 10 -70.74 -44.55 6.82
CA LEU A 10 -69.73 -44.10 5.87
C LEU A 10 -69.96 -42.64 5.45
N GLN A 11 -68.94 -41.79 5.55
CA GLN A 11 -68.81 -40.62 4.67
C GLN A 11 -67.40 -40.51 4.08
N ARG A 12 -67.40 -40.15 2.80
CA ARG A 12 -66.36 -40.31 1.80
C ARG A 12 -65.28 -39.22 1.91
N ARG A 13 -64.10 -39.56 1.37
CA ARG A 13 -62.96 -38.69 0.98
C ARG A 13 -62.11 -38.15 2.15
N SER A 14 -60.92 -38.70 2.33
CA SER A 14 -59.73 -38.12 1.69
C SER A 14 -58.50 -38.99 1.97
N LEU A 15 -57.87 -39.48 0.91
CA LEU A 15 -56.52 -40.03 0.97
C LEU A 15 -55.55 -38.86 1.22
N LEU A 16 -54.92 -38.84 2.38
CA LEU A 16 -53.74 -38.00 2.60
C LEU A 16 -52.55 -38.91 2.89
N LYS A 17 -51.78 -39.15 1.81
CA LYS A 17 -50.38 -39.56 1.86
C LYS A 17 -49.60 -38.43 2.52
N ALA A 18 -49.16 -38.61 3.76
CA ALA A 18 -48.08 -37.80 4.31
C ALA A 18 -46.77 -38.59 4.13
N ALA A 19 -45.96 -38.15 3.16
CA ALA A 19 -44.61 -38.62 2.97
C ALA A 19 -43.76 -38.24 4.18
N ALA A 20 -43.04 -39.20 4.74
CA ALA A 20 -42.01 -38.99 5.75
C ALA A 20 -40.82 -38.29 5.09
N TRP A 21 -40.62 -37.01 5.39
CA TRP A 21 -39.41 -36.30 4.98
C TRP A 21 -38.41 -36.38 6.13
N SER A 22 -37.45 -37.27 5.96
CA SER A 22 -36.23 -37.36 6.75
C SER A 22 -35.53 -36.01 6.80
N THR A 23 -35.35 -35.45 8.00
CA THR A 23 -34.44 -34.33 8.23
C THR A 23 -33.00 -34.81 8.04
N PRO A 24 -32.20 -34.24 7.12
CA PRO A 24 -30.78 -34.55 7.07
C PRO A 24 -30.08 -33.97 8.29
N VAL A 25 -29.46 -34.82 9.10
CA VAL A 25 -28.51 -34.39 10.14
C VAL A 25 -27.22 -34.02 9.43
N ILE A 26 -26.97 -32.73 9.23
CA ILE A 26 -25.69 -32.24 8.73
C ILE A 26 -24.72 -32.24 9.91
N ALA A 27 -23.86 -33.25 9.98
CA ALA A 27 -22.66 -33.18 10.82
C ALA A 27 -21.67 -32.20 10.17
N VAL A 28 -21.63 -30.97 10.67
CA VAL A 28 -20.61 -29.99 10.26
C VAL A 28 -19.30 -30.40 10.95
N ALA A 29 -18.44 -31.12 10.24
CA ALA A 29 -17.04 -31.20 10.61
C ALA A 29 -16.43 -29.83 10.39
N VAL A 30 -16.29 -29.04 11.46
CA VAL A 30 -15.57 -27.77 11.39
C VAL A 30 -14.10 -28.16 11.19
N ALA A 31 -13.60 -28.06 9.97
CA ALA A 31 -12.18 -27.98 9.75
C ALA A 31 -11.73 -26.69 10.43
N ALA A 32 -11.27 -26.79 11.68
CA ALA A 32 -10.53 -25.71 12.30
C ALA A 32 -9.39 -25.39 11.32
N PRO A 33 -9.27 -24.13 10.84
CA PRO A 33 -8.09 -23.75 10.10
C PRO A 33 -6.89 -24.10 10.98
N LEU A 34 -5.99 -24.93 10.47
CA LEU A 34 -4.64 -25.06 11.02
C LEU A 34 -3.90 -23.73 10.74
N ALA A 35 -4.40 -22.63 11.30
CA ALA A 35 -3.69 -21.37 11.45
C ALA A 35 -2.75 -21.48 12.66
N ALA A 36 -1.93 -22.53 12.63
CA ALA A 36 -0.68 -22.62 13.35
C ALA A 36 0.47 -22.66 12.34
N ALA A 37 0.28 -22.05 11.17
CA ALA A 37 1.35 -21.65 10.29
C ALA A 37 1.94 -20.36 10.88
N SER A 38 3.25 -20.36 11.15
CA SER A 38 4.05 -19.19 11.51
C SER A 38 3.52 -17.93 10.84
N GLN A 39 3.40 -16.81 11.56
CA GLN A 39 3.19 -15.50 10.94
C GLN A 39 4.35 -15.26 9.97
N GLU A 40 4.18 -15.65 8.70
CA GLU A 40 5.08 -15.20 7.64
C GLU A 40 4.86 -13.69 7.61
N LEU A 41 5.88 -12.92 8.02
CA LEU A 41 5.82 -11.46 7.92
C LEU A 41 5.44 -11.13 6.48
N GLU A 42 4.32 -10.44 6.29
CA GLU A 42 3.87 -10.06 4.96
C GLU A 42 5.00 -9.29 4.25
N LYS A 43 5.40 -9.79 3.08
CA LYS A 43 6.48 -9.19 2.28
C LYS A 43 6.00 -7.84 1.79
N GLY A 44 6.74 -6.77 2.06
CA GLY A 44 6.36 -5.44 1.60
C GLY A 44 7.49 -4.45 1.71
N LEU A 45 7.45 -3.39 0.89
CA LEU A 45 8.45 -2.33 0.89
C LEU A 45 8.27 -1.38 2.08
N GLN A 46 8.88 -1.74 3.22
CA GLN A 46 8.79 -1.03 4.49
C GLN A 46 9.77 0.15 4.60
N GLY A 47 9.61 0.90 5.70
CA GLY A 47 10.57 1.88 6.19
C GLY A 47 10.09 3.33 6.21
N TRP A 48 11.01 4.28 6.29
CA TRP A 48 10.72 5.71 6.43
C TRP A 48 11.43 6.52 5.34
N VAL A 49 10.65 7.32 4.62
CA VAL A 49 11.14 8.32 3.68
C VAL A 49 10.60 9.65 4.19
N ALA A 50 11.50 10.56 4.54
CA ALA A 50 11.15 11.86 5.03
C ALA A 50 10.69 12.74 3.87
N LEU A 51 9.51 13.35 4.05
CA LEU A 51 9.01 14.44 3.22
C LEU A 51 9.06 15.68 4.09
N THR A 52 9.88 16.64 3.71
CA THR A 52 10.13 17.87 4.48
C THR A 52 10.19 19.08 3.57
N THR A 53 10.30 20.27 4.16
CA THR A 53 10.56 21.51 3.42
C THR A 53 11.94 22.04 3.79
N THR A 54 12.72 22.43 2.80
CA THR A 54 13.98 23.16 2.99
C THR A 54 13.85 24.56 2.44
N GLN A 55 14.47 25.54 3.11
CA GLN A 55 14.41 26.93 2.68
C GLN A 55 15.72 27.35 2.05
N THR A 56 15.65 27.96 0.87
CA THR A 56 16.77 28.67 0.26
C THR A 56 16.43 30.14 0.10
N THR A 57 17.46 30.99 0.04
CA THR A 57 17.29 32.39 -0.34
C THR A 57 17.76 32.58 -1.77
N GLN A 58 16.88 33.11 -2.62
CA GLN A 58 17.17 33.37 -4.02
C GLN A 58 17.06 34.86 -4.33
N TRP A 59 17.86 35.34 -5.28
CA TRP A 59 17.75 36.69 -5.80
C TRP A 59 16.79 36.71 -6.99
N VAL A 60 15.79 37.58 -6.95
CA VAL A 60 14.89 37.79 -8.09
C VAL A 60 15.35 39.03 -8.84
N GLN A 61 15.68 38.87 -10.13
CA GLN A 61 15.99 39.97 -11.02
C GLN A 61 14.70 40.66 -11.46
N THR A 62 14.36 41.74 -10.78
CA THR A 62 13.33 42.72 -11.18
C THR A 62 14.00 44.10 -11.26
N PRO A 63 13.31 45.17 -11.71
CA PRO A 63 13.87 46.53 -11.65
C PRO A 63 14.37 46.95 -10.25
N TRP A 64 13.93 46.25 -9.20
CA TRP A 64 14.41 46.40 -7.82
C TRP A 64 14.81 45.02 -7.27
N PRO A 65 16.06 44.58 -7.47
CA PRO A 65 16.52 43.25 -7.06
C PRO A 65 16.31 43.02 -5.56
N ARG A 66 15.69 41.89 -5.21
CA ARG A 66 15.46 41.52 -3.82
C ARG A 66 15.70 40.04 -3.57
N ARG A 67 15.98 39.72 -2.31
CA ARG A 67 16.04 38.35 -1.82
C ARG A 67 14.62 37.85 -1.54
N VAL A 68 14.33 36.63 -1.96
CA VAL A 68 13.09 35.92 -1.61
C VAL A 68 13.43 34.57 -1.00
N THR A 69 12.61 34.16 -0.03
CA THR A 69 12.67 32.81 0.52
C THR A 69 11.92 31.85 -0.40
N VAL A 70 12.59 30.77 -0.77
CA VAL A 70 12.04 29.69 -1.58
C VAL A 70 11.96 28.44 -0.71
N ASN A 71 10.74 27.94 -0.54
CA ASN A 71 10.44 26.71 0.15
C ASN A 71 10.49 25.57 -0.87
N HIS A 72 11.40 24.63 -0.69
CA HIS A 72 11.50 23.46 -1.53
C HIS A 72 11.00 22.23 -0.80
N LEU A 73 10.11 21.49 -1.43
CA LEU A 73 9.76 20.15 -1.01
C LEU A 73 10.97 19.24 -1.18
N THR A 74 11.27 18.43 -0.17
CA THR A 74 12.39 17.49 -0.19
C THR A 74 11.95 16.08 0.17
N ILE A 75 12.51 15.11 -0.55
CA ILE A 75 12.42 13.68 -0.28
C ILE A 75 13.79 13.23 0.23
N ASP A 76 13.85 12.58 1.39
CA ASP A 76 15.06 11.97 1.92
C ASP A 76 14.76 10.58 2.49
N GLY A 77 15.25 9.54 1.80
CA GLY A 77 15.17 8.16 2.26
C GLY A 77 16.33 7.72 3.14
N SER A 78 17.34 8.57 3.37
CA SER A 78 18.57 8.17 4.02
C SER A 78 18.39 7.82 5.50
N GLY A 79 19.26 6.93 5.98
CA GLY A 79 19.24 6.38 7.34
C GLY A 79 19.40 4.87 7.34
N THR A 80 19.21 4.25 8.50
CA THR A 80 19.45 2.82 8.71
C THR A 80 18.23 2.15 9.32
N PRO A 81 17.80 0.98 8.81
CA PRO A 81 16.69 0.23 9.39
C PRO A 81 16.98 -0.18 10.84
N PRO A 82 15.96 -0.33 11.70
CA PRO A 82 14.53 -0.15 11.42
C PRO A 82 14.04 1.30 11.60
N ASP A 83 14.90 2.24 12.01
CA ASP A 83 14.47 3.60 12.33
C ASP A 83 14.22 4.44 11.06
N ARG A 84 15.05 4.23 10.02
CA ARG A 84 14.96 4.94 8.73
C ARG A 84 15.40 4.06 7.57
N GLY A 85 15.10 4.48 6.35
CA GLY A 85 15.49 3.75 5.14
C GLY A 85 14.39 2.93 4.51
N LEU A 86 14.76 2.08 3.56
CA LEU A 86 13.86 1.24 2.77
C LEU A 86 14.34 -0.20 2.78
N TRP A 87 13.44 -1.11 3.14
CA TRP A 87 13.75 -2.54 3.18
C TRP A 87 12.49 -3.35 2.92
N VAL A 88 12.68 -4.62 2.57
CA VAL A 88 11.61 -5.59 2.39
C VAL A 88 11.68 -6.56 3.56
N THR A 89 10.56 -6.74 4.26
CA THR A 89 10.42 -7.71 5.35
C THR A 89 10.03 -9.09 4.84
N GLY A 90 10.22 -10.14 5.64
CA GLY A 90 9.73 -11.49 5.33
C GLY A 90 10.43 -12.14 4.13
N THR A 91 11.63 -11.68 3.77
CA THR A 91 12.36 -12.20 2.61
C THR A 91 13.14 -13.47 2.96
N SER A 92 13.64 -14.18 1.95
CA SER A 92 14.59 -15.28 2.12
C SER A 92 15.57 -15.28 0.94
N PRO A 93 16.68 -16.06 0.99
CA PRO A 93 17.56 -16.22 -0.17
C PRO A 93 16.88 -16.74 -1.45
N ARG A 94 15.65 -17.26 -1.35
CA ARG A 94 14.85 -17.73 -2.48
C ARG A 94 13.83 -16.70 -2.96
N SER A 95 13.64 -15.61 -2.22
CA SER A 95 12.66 -14.59 -2.57
C SER A 95 13.09 -13.85 -3.83
N GLN A 96 12.18 -13.73 -4.77
CA GLN A 96 12.37 -12.94 -5.99
C GLN A 96 11.76 -11.57 -5.78
N LEU A 97 12.57 -10.52 -5.88
CA LEU A 97 12.16 -9.15 -5.64
C LEU A 97 12.43 -8.32 -6.89
N ASP A 98 11.42 -7.62 -7.40
CA ASP A 98 11.57 -6.70 -8.53
C ASP A 98 10.61 -5.51 -8.45
N ALA A 99 10.70 -4.62 -9.45
CA ALA A 99 9.77 -3.51 -9.69
C ALA A 99 9.47 -2.62 -8.47
N ALA A 100 10.42 -2.48 -7.55
CA ALA A 100 10.28 -1.59 -6.41
C ALA A 100 10.06 -0.14 -6.87
N SER A 101 9.01 0.49 -6.37
CA SER A 101 8.63 1.85 -6.75
C SER A 101 7.99 2.60 -5.59
N ILE A 102 8.13 3.93 -5.64
CA ILE A 102 7.39 4.85 -4.77
C ILE A 102 6.66 5.83 -5.66
N THR A 103 5.35 5.93 -5.46
CA THR A 103 4.48 6.92 -6.10
C THR A 103 4.15 7.99 -5.08
N PHE A 104 4.58 9.22 -5.34
CA PHE A 104 4.20 10.39 -4.56
C PHE A 104 3.00 11.06 -5.22
N TYR A 105 1.98 11.36 -4.42
CA TYR A 105 0.84 12.18 -4.82
C TYR A 105 0.99 13.52 -4.11
N ALA A 106 1.11 14.62 -4.84
CA ALA A 106 1.23 15.94 -4.25
C ALA A 106 0.12 16.85 -4.77
N ASP A 107 -0.49 17.65 -3.90
CA ASP A 107 -1.42 18.72 -4.31
C ASP A 107 -0.68 19.98 -4.84
N ALA A 108 0.48 19.76 -5.45
CA ALA A 108 1.32 20.75 -6.10
C ALA A 108 1.93 20.18 -7.39
N ASN A 109 2.25 21.06 -8.33
CA ASN A 109 3.06 20.72 -9.50
C ASN A 109 4.53 20.97 -9.18
N VAL A 110 5.30 19.88 -9.16
CA VAL A 110 6.70 19.83 -8.81
C VAL A 110 7.52 19.22 -9.94
N THR A 111 8.65 19.83 -10.24
CA THR A 111 9.77 19.24 -10.95
C THR A 111 10.80 18.80 -9.92
N TRP A 112 11.23 17.55 -10.00
CA TRP A 112 12.20 16.99 -9.05
C TRP A 112 13.60 16.98 -9.64
N GLU A 113 14.58 17.31 -8.80
CA GLU A 113 16.00 17.16 -9.10
C GLU A 113 16.69 16.33 -8.01
N PRO A 114 17.67 15.49 -8.37
CA PRO A 114 18.52 14.84 -7.38
C PRO A 114 19.38 15.89 -6.67
N VAL A 115 19.60 15.70 -5.37
CA VAL A 115 20.52 16.54 -4.58
C VAL A 115 21.72 15.74 -4.09
N SER A 116 22.71 16.45 -3.51
CA SER A 116 23.93 15.81 -2.98
C SER A 116 23.61 14.65 -2.03
N GLY A 117 24.35 13.56 -2.20
CA GLY A 117 24.14 12.31 -1.45
C GLY A 117 23.06 11.39 -2.02
N ASN A 118 22.47 11.70 -3.17
CA ASN A 118 21.64 10.75 -3.92
C ASN A 118 22.52 9.66 -4.55
N SER A 119 22.22 8.38 -4.34
CA SER A 119 23.00 7.25 -4.88
C SER A 119 22.69 6.91 -6.34
N GLY A 120 21.63 7.45 -6.91
CA GLY A 120 21.10 7.06 -8.22
C GLY A 120 20.46 5.67 -8.24
N ALA A 121 20.31 4.99 -7.09
CA ALA A 121 19.62 3.70 -7.04
C ALA A 121 18.12 3.83 -7.32
N TRP A 122 17.55 5.02 -7.12
CA TRP A 122 16.18 5.38 -7.41
C TRP A 122 16.15 6.43 -8.52
N SER A 123 15.26 6.27 -9.50
CA SER A 123 15.08 7.27 -10.56
C SER A 123 14.60 8.59 -10.00
N THR A 124 14.96 9.72 -10.63
CA THR A 124 14.32 11.00 -10.31
C THR A 124 12.81 10.86 -10.47
N PRO A 125 11.98 11.32 -9.51
CA PRO A 125 10.54 11.24 -9.62
C PRO A 125 10.03 12.02 -10.83
N VAL A 126 9.30 11.36 -11.71
CA VAL A 126 8.74 11.96 -12.93
C VAL A 126 7.23 12.01 -12.83
N ARG A 127 6.63 13.10 -13.33
CA ARG A 127 5.18 13.24 -13.38
C ARG A 127 4.62 12.24 -14.39
N THR A 128 3.63 11.46 -13.98
CA THR A 128 2.98 10.43 -14.80
C THR A 128 1.49 10.70 -15.04
N GLY A 129 0.92 11.68 -14.33
CA GLY A 129 -0.48 12.07 -14.50
C GLY A 129 -0.99 12.88 -13.31
N SER A 130 -2.31 12.88 -13.15
CA SER A 130 -3.03 13.41 -11.99
C SER A 130 -4.06 12.39 -11.50
N THR A 131 -4.48 12.53 -10.24
CA THR A 131 -5.53 11.72 -9.62
C THR A 131 -6.29 12.53 -8.57
N ARG A 132 -7.34 11.96 -8.00
CA ARG A 132 -8.07 12.56 -6.87
C ARG A 132 -7.97 11.65 -5.65
N ILE A 133 -7.49 12.20 -4.53
CA ILE A 133 -7.41 11.51 -3.22
C ILE A 133 -8.16 12.38 -2.22
N ASP A 134 -9.16 11.81 -1.55
CA ASP A 134 -9.98 12.52 -0.55
C ASP A 134 -10.52 13.88 -1.05
N GLY A 135 -11.00 13.91 -2.29
CA GLY A 135 -11.52 15.10 -2.95
C GLY A 135 -10.47 16.10 -3.45
N THR A 136 -9.18 15.90 -3.13
CA THR A 136 -8.06 16.75 -3.54
C THR A 136 -7.47 16.28 -4.87
N GLU A 137 -7.27 17.19 -5.82
CA GLU A 137 -6.52 16.90 -7.04
C GLU A 137 -5.02 16.85 -6.74
N CYS A 138 -4.36 15.77 -7.14
CA CYS A 138 -2.94 15.54 -6.91
C CYS A 138 -2.23 15.22 -8.21
N SER A 139 -1.04 15.78 -8.41
CA SER A 139 -0.08 15.32 -9.41
C SER A 139 0.60 14.04 -8.93
N VAL A 140 0.77 13.08 -9.86
CA VAL A 140 1.32 11.74 -9.61
C VAL A 140 2.77 11.69 -10.06
N TYR A 141 3.68 11.41 -9.14
CA TYR A 141 5.12 11.31 -9.38
C TYR A 141 5.62 9.92 -9.06
N VAL A 142 6.33 9.27 -10.00
CA VAL A 142 6.84 7.91 -9.79
C VAL A 142 8.36 7.91 -9.78
N THR A 143 8.94 7.33 -8.74
CA THR A 143 10.35 6.93 -8.69
C THR A 143 10.45 5.40 -8.66
N ARG A 144 11.39 4.84 -9.42
CA ARG A 144 11.61 3.39 -9.55
C ARG A 144 13.01 3.04 -9.11
N TYR A 145 13.14 1.93 -8.39
CA TYR A 145 14.44 1.34 -8.10
C TYR A 145 15.07 0.79 -9.38
N GLN A 146 16.35 1.08 -9.59
CA GLN A 146 17.04 0.83 -10.86
C GLN A 146 18.08 -0.29 -10.78
N ARG A 147 18.40 -0.75 -9.57
CA ARG A 147 19.42 -1.77 -9.35
C ARG A 147 18.78 -3.15 -9.17
N PRO A 148 19.53 -4.25 -9.41
CA PRO A 148 19.09 -5.57 -9.01
C PRO A 148 18.78 -5.63 -7.50
N ILE A 149 17.77 -6.41 -7.13
CA ILE A 149 17.41 -6.67 -5.73
C ILE A 149 17.67 -8.13 -5.43
N THR A 150 18.68 -8.40 -4.60
CA THR A 150 19.02 -9.76 -4.16
C THR A 150 18.63 -9.93 -2.71
N ALA A 151 17.66 -10.79 -2.44
CA ALA A 151 17.32 -11.15 -1.07
C ALA A 151 18.36 -12.11 -0.49
N THR A 152 18.88 -11.80 0.70
CA THR A 152 19.93 -12.61 1.36
C THR A 152 19.55 -13.04 2.78
N ALA A 153 18.52 -12.44 3.36
CA ALA A 153 18.11 -12.66 4.74
C ALA A 153 16.58 -12.48 4.89
N THR A 154 16.10 -12.54 6.12
CA THR A 154 14.70 -12.25 6.52
C THR A 154 14.29 -10.80 6.26
N GLN A 155 15.27 -9.92 6.08
CA GLN A 155 15.12 -8.54 5.66
C GLN A 155 16.08 -8.27 4.50
N THR A 156 15.56 -7.64 3.44
CA THR A 156 16.37 -7.19 2.30
C THR A 156 16.39 -5.68 2.27
N ASN A 157 17.55 -5.09 2.59
CA ASN A 157 17.72 -3.65 2.53
C ASN A 157 17.89 -3.21 1.07
N LEU A 158 17.17 -2.17 0.68
CA LEU A 158 17.40 -1.49 -0.59
C LEU A 158 18.35 -0.31 -0.36
N ASP A 159 19.12 0.08 -1.37
CA ASP A 159 19.86 1.34 -1.31
C ASP A 159 18.83 2.47 -1.16
N ASN A 160 18.82 3.09 0.02
CA ASN A 160 17.84 4.05 0.45
C ASN A 160 18.36 5.49 0.38
N GLN A 161 19.49 5.73 -0.29
CA GLN A 161 20.01 7.08 -0.51
C GLN A 161 19.26 7.78 -1.66
N LEU A 162 17.92 7.77 -1.62
CA LEU A 162 17.09 8.61 -2.48
C LEU A 162 16.97 10.00 -1.85
N LYS A 163 17.48 11.02 -2.57
CA LYS A 163 17.46 12.41 -2.12
C LYS A 163 17.05 13.32 -3.27
N PHE A 164 15.89 13.95 -3.16
CA PHE A 164 15.34 14.82 -4.19
C PHE A 164 14.83 16.13 -3.60
N ARG A 165 14.81 17.17 -4.43
CA ARG A 165 14.27 18.48 -4.09
C ARG A 165 13.37 18.99 -5.22
N SER A 166 12.31 19.74 -4.89
CA SER A 166 11.54 20.50 -5.87
C SER A 166 12.36 21.64 -6.45
N VAL A 167 12.24 21.92 -7.74
CA VAL A 167 12.81 23.13 -8.32
C VAL A 167 11.99 24.35 -7.91
N GLU A 168 10.68 24.19 -7.84
CA GLU A 168 9.71 25.24 -7.56
C GLU A 168 9.68 25.64 -6.08
N ASN A 169 9.25 26.87 -5.83
CA ASN A 169 8.80 27.34 -4.52
C ASN A 169 7.45 26.69 -4.19
N THR A 170 7.51 25.53 -3.55
CA THR A 170 6.33 24.84 -3.06
C THR A 170 5.94 25.46 -1.72
N GLY A 171 4.78 26.11 -1.66
CA GLY A 171 4.18 26.51 -0.39
C GLY A 171 3.73 25.29 0.42
N ARG A 172 2.77 25.51 1.32
CA ARG A 172 2.16 24.42 2.07
C ARG A 172 1.51 23.40 1.13
N THR A 173 2.01 22.17 1.16
CA THR A 173 1.66 21.07 0.24
C THR A 173 1.31 19.82 1.04
N ARG A 174 0.31 19.08 0.62
CA ARG A 174 -0.01 17.73 1.12
C ARG A 174 0.57 16.69 0.20
N VAL A 175 1.22 15.69 0.80
CA VAL A 175 1.87 14.62 0.07
C VAL A 175 1.46 13.26 0.64
N TRP A 176 1.06 12.35 -0.25
CA TRP A 176 0.87 10.93 0.04
C TRP A 176 1.96 10.14 -0.67
N ALA A 177 2.29 8.97 -0.13
CA ALA A 177 3.25 8.05 -0.75
C ALA A 177 2.66 6.64 -0.80
N ARG A 178 2.47 6.10 -2.01
CA ARG A 178 2.25 4.67 -2.24
C ARG A 178 3.59 4.00 -2.49
N ARG A 179 3.87 2.92 -1.78
CA ARG A 179 5.05 2.08 -2.00
C ARG A 179 4.58 0.76 -2.56
N SER A 180 5.35 0.23 -3.51
CA SER A 180 5.06 -1.03 -4.16
C SER A 180 6.34 -1.79 -4.47
N ILE A 181 6.27 -3.11 -4.42
CA ILE A 181 7.31 -4.03 -4.87
C ILE A 181 6.65 -5.33 -5.34
N THR A 182 7.20 -5.98 -6.36
CA THR A 182 6.84 -7.36 -6.67
C THR A 182 7.67 -8.29 -5.81
N ALA A 183 7.01 -9.12 -5.00
CA ALA A 183 7.65 -10.18 -4.25
C ALA A 183 7.07 -11.53 -4.69
N ASP A 184 7.94 -12.44 -5.14
CA ASP A 184 7.56 -13.79 -5.60
C ASP A 184 6.43 -13.77 -6.65
N GLY A 185 6.52 -12.83 -7.59
CA GLY A 185 5.54 -12.64 -8.67
C GLY A 185 4.24 -11.93 -8.27
N ARG A 186 4.11 -11.45 -7.03
CA ARG A 186 2.94 -10.70 -6.55
C ARG A 186 3.30 -9.28 -6.17
N GLU A 187 2.53 -8.30 -6.65
CA GLU A 187 2.65 -6.93 -6.19
C GLU A 187 2.16 -6.83 -4.73
N VAL A 188 2.98 -6.26 -3.86
CA VAL A 188 2.57 -5.82 -2.52
C VAL A 188 2.75 -4.32 -2.43
N ALA A 189 1.67 -3.63 -2.05
CA ALA A 189 1.66 -2.18 -1.99
C ALA A 189 0.84 -1.64 -0.82
N PHE A 190 1.24 -0.49 -0.31
CA PHE A 190 0.47 0.27 0.67
C PHE A 190 0.67 1.77 0.46
N THR A 191 -0.28 2.57 0.95
CA THR A 191 -0.24 4.04 0.87
C THR A 191 -0.15 4.62 2.28
N ARG A 192 0.65 5.67 2.45
CA ARG A 192 0.75 6.46 3.68
C ARG A 192 0.52 7.95 3.39
N GLY A 193 0.10 8.68 4.41
CA GLY A 193 -0.17 10.12 4.35
C GLY A 193 -1.66 10.46 4.47
N PRO A 194 -2.03 11.74 4.27
CA PRO A 194 -1.13 12.81 3.85
C PRO A 194 -0.17 13.22 4.97
N VAL A 195 1.00 13.71 4.59
CA VAL A 195 1.79 14.63 5.40
C VAL A 195 1.63 16.03 4.83
N THR A 196 1.53 17.04 5.69
CA THR A 196 1.52 18.44 5.27
C THR A 196 2.88 19.06 5.55
N VAL A 197 3.47 19.67 4.54
CA VAL A 197 4.83 20.21 4.55
C VAL A 197 4.83 21.61 3.92
N GLY A 198 5.63 22.53 4.46
CA GLY A 198 5.70 23.93 4.02
C GLY A 198 5.12 24.92 5.02
#